data_AF-A0AAE0MYD7-F1
#
_entry.id   AF-A0AAE0MYD7-F1
#
_cell.length_a   1.000
_cell.length_b   1.000
_cell.length_c   1.000
_cell.angle_alpha   90.00
_cell.angle_beta   90.00
_cell.angle_gamma   90.00
#
_symmetry.space_group_name_H-M   'P 1'
#
loop_
_entity.id
_entity.type
_entity.pdbx_description
1 polymer ?
#
loop_
_entity_poly.entity_id
_entity_poly.type
_entity_poly.pdbx_seq_one_letter_code
_entity_poly.pdbx_strand_id
1 'polypeptide(L)'
;MRPATVLASLQSLALALAAAVTIAEINGNKFLSPYSGQTITNLTGLVLAKSSSGFYIRSTTPDDDPATSEAIYVFSSTAGAALKVGDIVSLDGKVAEYRSSAAYLYLTEISSPKNVAVLSSGNPVVPLVIGKDTLPPPTVQYSSLDNGDVYGLPGGSSNVSAVNPVLQPAKYGLDFWESLSGELVTVRKPTVVTRPNSYRETWVVGDWPATGRNEHGGITMTDKDSNPETIFIGAPLDGTKNPTTSKMGDQLRDITGIVQNTFGYYYLLPLTALTTAANASATPPATSLVSGGSCKALTVGDYNVENLAPTSAHLTKVAAHIVDFLKTPDLVFLQEIQDNSGATDDGVVDANTTLSTLAAAIKTLSGVAYDFADVDPVSDQDGGEPGGNIRQAYLYRPEVLGLYKLNPGSGTEATAVVPGPALSLNPGRIDPASAAWTASRKPLAAAWLARGAKKPFFTVNVHWSSKGGSTSLQGDARPPVNGVVDRRLLQANVTGSFIAQILALDPAARVIAAGDFNEFAFVQPMKDFASVSGLVDLDVAAKIPLTERYTYIFDMNAQELDHMYVSPALAGSRATKYEHIHVNTWATASGAVSDHDPSVALFNVCGC
;
A
#
# COMPACT_ATOMS: atom_id res chain seq x y z
N MET A 1 -89.56 43.25 12.19
CA MET A 1 -88.80 42.24 12.97
C MET A 1 -87.76 41.61 12.06
N ARG A 2 -86.50 41.61 12.51
CA ARG A 2 -85.28 40.97 11.96
C ARG A 2 -84.64 41.56 10.69
N PRO A 3 -83.44 42.16 10.82
CA PRO A 3 -82.47 42.29 9.73
C PRO A 3 -81.49 41.11 9.75
N ALA A 4 -81.01 40.75 8.56
CA ALA A 4 -79.99 39.74 8.32
C ALA A 4 -78.60 40.23 8.76
N THR A 5 -77.78 39.32 9.30
CA THR A 5 -76.37 39.58 9.60
C THR A 5 -75.53 38.55 8.84
N VAL A 6 -74.75 39.05 7.87
CA VAL A 6 -73.73 38.29 7.14
C VAL A 6 -72.45 38.35 7.96
N LEU A 7 -71.95 37.21 8.42
CA LEU A 7 -70.60 37.08 8.99
C LEU A 7 -69.63 36.71 7.87
N ALA A 8 -68.70 37.61 7.56
CA ALA A 8 -67.53 37.34 6.73
C ALA A 8 -66.43 36.72 7.59
N SER A 9 -66.00 35.51 7.26
CA SER A 9 -64.83 34.85 7.83
C SER A 9 -63.57 35.27 7.06
N LEU A 10 -62.68 36.02 7.70
CA LEU A 10 -61.30 36.20 7.21
C LEU A 10 -60.45 34.99 7.61
N GLN A 11 -60.00 34.22 6.62
CA GLN A 11 -58.90 33.27 6.77
C GLN A 11 -57.58 34.01 6.49
N SER A 12 -56.76 34.16 7.52
CA SER A 12 -55.38 34.63 7.40
C SER A 12 -54.50 33.50 6.86
N LEU A 13 -54.05 33.62 5.61
CA LEU A 13 -52.99 32.79 5.03
C LEU A 13 -51.65 33.21 5.67
N ALA A 14 -51.11 32.38 6.56
CA ALA A 14 -49.71 32.49 6.96
C ALA A 14 -48.85 31.85 5.86
N LEU A 15 -48.25 32.66 4.99
CA LEU A 15 -47.18 32.19 4.11
C LEU A 15 -45.95 31.88 4.97
N ALA A 16 -45.62 30.61 5.13
CA ALA A 16 -44.30 30.22 5.57
C ALA A 16 -43.30 30.61 4.46
N LEU A 17 -42.41 31.56 4.75
CA LEU A 17 -41.22 31.80 3.94
C LEU A 17 -40.35 30.55 4.03
N ALA A 18 -40.43 29.67 3.03
CA ALA A 18 -39.46 28.59 2.88
C ALA A 18 -38.12 29.22 2.48
N ALA A 19 -37.11 29.12 3.37
CA ALA A 19 -35.74 29.48 3.02
C ALA A 19 -35.23 28.55 1.90
N ALA A 20 -34.38 29.06 1.02
CA ALA A 20 -33.73 28.23 0.00
C ALA A 20 -32.75 27.26 0.67
N VAL A 21 -32.75 25.99 0.23
CA VAL A 21 -31.85 24.96 0.75
C VAL A 21 -30.39 25.34 0.45
N THR A 22 -29.51 25.25 1.44
CA THR A 22 -28.09 25.57 1.30
C THR A 22 -27.28 24.38 0.78
N ILE A 23 -26.04 24.64 0.32
CA ILE A 23 -25.12 23.56 -0.09
C ILE A 23 -24.75 22.67 1.10
N ALA A 24 -24.50 23.26 2.27
CA ALA A 24 -24.23 22.52 3.50
C ALA A 24 -25.40 21.60 3.92
N GLU A 25 -26.65 22.06 3.77
CA GLU A 25 -27.83 21.21 4.01
C GLU A 25 -27.95 20.07 2.98
N ILE A 26 -27.60 20.31 1.71
CA ILE A 26 -27.58 19.27 0.68
C ILE A 26 -26.53 18.21 1.00
N ASN A 27 -25.30 18.60 1.32
CA ASN A 27 -24.27 17.63 1.69
C ASN A 27 -24.64 16.93 3.00
N GLY A 28 -25.04 17.69 4.01
CA GLY A 28 -25.33 17.19 5.35
C GLY A 28 -24.06 16.71 6.08
N ASN A 29 -24.22 16.31 7.35
CA ASN A 29 -23.11 15.88 8.20
C ASN A 29 -22.85 14.37 8.17
N LYS A 30 -23.10 13.75 7.01
CA LYS A 30 -23.01 12.30 6.77
C LYS A 30 -22.46 12.04 5.36
N PHE A 31 -22.10 10.79 5.06
CA PHE A 31 -21.58 10.38 3.74
C PHE A 31 -22.64 10.36 2.63
N LEU A 32 -23.93 10.36 2.96
CA LEU A 32 -25.02 10.45 1.99
C LEU A 32 -25.91 11.63 2.32
N SER A 33 -26.27 12.37 1.28
CA SER A 33 -27.15 13.53 1.33
C SER A 33 -28.53 13.19 1.90
N PRO A 34 -29.07 14.01 2.83
CA PRO A 34 -30.47 13.92 3.23
C PRO A 34 -31.45 14.33 2.11
N TYR A 35 -30.94 14.95 1.03
CA TYR A 35 -31.70 15.38 -0.14
C TYR A 35 -31.52 14.45 -1.34
N SER A 36 -30.84 13.31 -1.19
CA SER A 36 -30.64 12.36 -2.29
C SER A 36 -31.94 12.04 -3.04
N GLY A 37 -31.92 12.22 -4.36
CA GLY A 37 -33.06 11.99 -5.25
C GLY A 37 -34.05 13.16 -5.34
N GLN A 38 -33.94 14.19 -4.51
CA GLN A 38 -34.82 15.36 -4.50
C GLN A 38 -34.39 16.40 -5.54
N THR A 39 -35.34 17.20 -6.00
CA THR A 39 -35.09 18.38 -6.84
C THR A 39 -35.02 19.61 -5.96
N ILE A 40 -33.93 20.35 -6.08
CA ILE A 40 -33.71 21.63 -5.41
C ILE A 40 -33.86 22.75 -6.43
N THR A 41 -34.44 23.87 -5.99
CA THR A 41 -34.63 25.06 -6.80
C THR A 41 -33.88 26.25 -6.21
N ASN A 42 -33.37 27.13 -7.07
CA ASN A 42 -32.69 28.36 -6.69
C ASN A 42 -31.47 28.13 -5.77
N LEU A 43 -30.74 27.04 -5.98
CA LEU A 43 -29.46 26.78 -5.31
C LEU A 43 -28.44 27.82 -5.80
N THR A 44 -27.86 28.57 -4.87
CA THR A 44 -26.93 29.66 -5.20
C THR A 44 -25.52 29.31 -4.75
N GLY A 45 -24.51 29.60 -5.59
CA GLY A 45 -23.12 29.39 -5.22
C GLY A 45 -22.10 30.08 -6.14
N LEU A 46 -20.90 30.30 -5.61
CA LEU A 46 -19.72 30.83 -6.28
C LEU A 46 -18.99 29.73 -7.03
N VAL A 47 -18.80 29.87 -8.35
CA VAL A 47 -18.02 28.93 -9.17
C VAL A 47 -16.55 28.96 -8.79
N LEU A 48 -16.07 27.87 -8.19
CA LEU A 48 -14.70 27.70 -7.70
C LEU A 48 -13.74 27.26 -8.82
N ALA A 49 -14.15 26.25 -9.57
CA ALA A 49 -13.35 25.59 -10.60
C ALA A 49 -14.26 24.88 -11.60
N LYS A 50 -13.66 24.44 -12.71
CA LYS A 50 -14.35 23.71 -13.79
C LYS A 50 -13.56 22.47 -14.16
N SER A 51 -14.28 21.42 -14.54
CA SER A 51 -13.72 20.22 -15.18
C SER A 51 -14.33 20.03 -16.57
N SER A 52 -13.87 19.02 -17.32
CA SER A 52 -14.44 18.69 -18.63
C SER A 52 -15.90 18.23 -18.57
N SER A 53 -16.33 17.71 -17.42
CA SER A 53 -17.67 17.13 -17.22
C SER A 53 -18.61 17.99 -16.40
N GLY A 54 -18.11 19.05 -15.74
CA GLY A 54 -18.92 19.86 -14.84
C GLY A 54 -18.15 21.02 -14.21
N PHE A 55 -18.66 21.52 -13.09
CA PHE A 55 -18.08 22.64 -12.35
C PHE A 55 -18.41 22.53 -10.87
N TYR A 56 -17.67 23.26 -10.03
CA TYR A 56 -17.82 23.23 -8.57
C TYR A 56 -18.31 24.58 -8.10
N ILE A 57 -19.29 24.59 -7.20
CA ILE A 57 -19.79 25.82 -6.57
C ILE A 57 -19.65 25.75 -5.06
N ARG A 58 -19.32 26.88 -4.43
CA ARG A 58 -19.32 27.07 -2.97
C ARG A 58 -20.47 27.96 -2.53
N SER A 59 -21.04 27.70 -1.37
CA SER A 59 -22.03 28.57 -0.73
C SER A 59 -21.49 30.00 -0.59
N THR A 60 -22.36 30.99 -0.81
CA THR A 60 -22.06 32.40 -0.51
C THR A 60 -22.42 32.78 0.93
N THR A 61 -23.09 31.88 1.65
CA THR A 61 -23.48 32.00 3.05
C THR A 61 -23.11 30.69 3.75
N PRO A 62 -21.82 30.42 3.95
CA PRO A 62 -21.38 29.18 4.59
C PRO A 62 -21.85 29.11 6.04
N ASP A 63 -22.04 27.89 6.55
CA ASP A 63 -22.21 27.64 7.97
C ASP A 63 -20.86 27.47 8.69
N ASP A 64 -20.93 27.14 9.98
CA ASP A 64 -19.76 26.98 10.85
C ASP A 64 -19.55 25.51 11.27
N ASP A 65 -20.25 24.53 10.66
CA ASP A 65 -20.12 23.11 11.02
C ASP A 65 -18.97 22.46 10.23
N PRO A 66 -17.87 22.05 10.89
CA PRO A 66 -16.76 21.41 10.20
C PRO A 66 -17.11 20.04 9.59
N ALA A 67 -18.28 19.48 9.91
CA ALA A 67 -18.78 18.22 9.35
C ALA A 67 -19.59 18.39 8.06
N THR A 68 -19.80 19.60 7.56
CA THR A 68 -20.51 19.87 6.31
C THR A 68 -19.58 20.55 5.31
N SER A 69 -19.58 20.07 4.06
CA SER A 69 -18.88 20.79 2.98
C SER A 69 -19.74 21.95 2.50
N GLU A 70 -19.11 23.10 2.29
CA GLU A 70 -19.72 24.28 1.70
C GLU A 70 -19.72 24.27 0.18
N ALA A 71 -19.14 23.23 -0.43
CA ALA A 71 -19.01 23.10 -1.86
C ALA A 71 -19.70 21.83 -2.38
N ILE A 72 -20.13 21.87 -3.64
CA ILE A 72 -20.74 20.73 -4.32
C ILE A 72 -20.38 20.71 -5.79
N TYR A 73 -20.24 19.51 -6.34
CA TYR A 73 -20.02 19.29 -7.76
C TYR A 73 -21.35 19.35 -8.53
N VAL A 74 -21.35 20.05 -9.67
CA VAL A 74 -22.48 20.11 -10.60
C VAL A 74 -22.09 19.39 -11.89
N PHE A 75 -22.69 18.23 -12.13
CA PHE A 75 -22.44 17.39 -13.30
C PHE A 75 -23.17 17.92 -14.54
N SER A 76 -22.55 18.86 -15.24
CA SER A 76 -22.99 19.38 -16.53
C SER A 76 -21.89 20.12 -17.28
N SER A 77 -21.35 19.49 -18.32
CA SER A 77 -20.37 20.12 -19.22
C SER A 77 -20.96 21.32 -19.97
N THR A 78 -22.24 21.24 -20.37
CA THR A 78 -22.93 22.32 -21.09
C THR A 78 -23.08 23.57 -20.23
N ALA A 79 -23.54 23.44 -18.98
CA ALA A 79 -23.64 24.58 -18.08
C ALA A 79 -22.25 25.11 -17.72
N GLY A 80 -21.29 24.22 -17.39
CA GLY A 80 -19.92 24.61 -17.07
C GLY A 80 -19.21 25.38 -18.19
N ALA A 81 -19.48 25.04 -19.47
CA ALA A 81 -18.91 25.74 -20.62
C ALA A 81 -19.37 27.21 -20.73
N ALA A 82 -20.57 27.53 -20.24
CA ALA A 82 -21.13 28.88 -20.26
C ALA A 82 -20.65 29.75 -19.08
N LEU A 83 -20.07 29.15 -18.04
CA LEU A 83 -19.69 29.81 -16.79
C LEU A 83 -18.19 30.12 -16.70
N LYS A 84 -17.84 31.07 -15.84
CA LYS A 84 -16.47 31.45 -15.50
C LYS A 84 -16.22 31.20 -14.02
N VAL A 85 -14.98 30.88 -13.68
CA VAL A 85 -14.52 30.90 -12.28
C VAL A 85 -14.73 32.31 -11.72
N GLY A 86 -15.28 32.41 -10.52
CA GLY A 86 -15.66 33.68 -9.89
C GLY A 86 -17.06 34.19 -10.25
N ASP A 87 -17.84 33.47 -11.05
CA ASP A 87 -19.27 33.75 -11.21
C ASP A 87 -20.05 33.29 -9.96
N ILE A 88 -20.98 34.10 -9.46
CA ILE A 88 -22.02 33.62 -8.54
C ILE A 88 -23.23 33.25 -9.39
N VAL A 89 -23.69 32.02 -9.27
CA VAL A 89 -24.78 31.46 -10.07
C VAL A 89 -25.95 31.05 -9.19
N SER A 90 -27.15 31.05 -9.75
CA SER A 90 -28.30 30.31 -9.25
C SER A 90 -28.65 29.21 -10.23
N LEU A 91 -29.06 28.05 -9.75
CA LEU A 91 -29.52 26.94 -10.56
C LEU A 91 -30.55 26.07 -9.84
N ASP A 92 -31.35 25.37 -10.62
CA ASP A 92 -32.14 24.23 -10.16
C ASP A 92 -31.40 22.94 -10.52
N GLY A 93 -31.67 21.85 -9.82
CA GLY A 93 -31.07 20.56 -10.14
C GLY A 93 -31.58 19.43 -9.26
N LYS A 94 -31.14 18.21 -9.55
CA LYS A 94 -31.46 17.01 -8.76
C LYS A 94 -30.24 16.55 -8.00
N VAL A 95 -30.35 16.40 -6.69
CA VAL A 95 -29.29 15.82 -5.85
C VAL A 95 -29.17 14.33 -6.16
N ALA A 96 -27.96 13.88 -6.44
CA ALA A 96 -27.65 12.51 -6.78
C ALA A 96 -26.45 12.00 -5.97
N GLU A 97 -26.46 10.71 -5.66
CA GLU A 97 -25.30 10.00 -5.11
C GLU A 97 -24.68 9.18 -6.23
N TYR A 98 -23.47 9.55 -6.64
CA TYR A 98 -22.77 8.91 -7.73
C TYR A 98 -21.62 8.03 -7.23
N ARG A 99 -21.47 6.84 -7.82
CA ARG A 99 -20.25 6.03 -7.72
C ARG A 99 -20.08 5.16 -8.95
N SER A 100 -18.83 4.91 -9.34
CA SER A 100 -18.50 4.07 -10.50
C SER A 100 -18.34 2.58 -10.16
N SER A 101 -18.24 2.23 -8.88
CA SER A 101 -18.15 0.86 -8.39
C SER A 101 -18.85 0.73 -7.04
N ALA A 102 -19.42 -0.43 -6.75
CA ALA A 102 -20.04 -0.72 -5.45
C ALA A 102 -19.03 -0.75 -4.29
N ALA A 103 -17.74 -0.89 -4.58
CA ALA A 103 -16.68 -0.86 -3.58
C ALA A 103 -16.31 0.57 -3.10
N TYR A 104 -16.73 1.60 -3.85
CA TYR A 104 -16.36 2.99 -3.58
C TYR A 104 -17.42 3.70 -2.75
N LEU A 105 -16.98 4.74 -2.04
CA LEU A 105 -17.87 5.72 -1.43
C LEU A 105 -18.65 6.47 -2.52
N TYR A 106 -19.77 7.05 -2.12
CA TYR A 106 -20.58 7.90 -2.99
C TYR A 106 -20.02 9.32 -3.02
N LEU A 107 -20.19 9.98 -4.16
CA LEU A 107 -20.03 11.42 -4.33
C LEU A 107 -21.43 12.04 -4.40
N THR A 108 -21.74 12.94 -3.48
CA THR A 108 -22.93 13.80 -3.58
C THR A 108 -22.70 14.85 -4.67
N GLU A 109 -23.62 14.94 -5.63
CA GLU A 109 -23.54 15.88 -6.74
C GLU A 109 -24.92 16.45 -7.14
N ILE A 110 -24.91 17.58 -7.84
CA ILE A 110 -26.09 18.11 -8.53
C ILE A 110 -26.08 17.63 -9.98
N SER A 111 -27.11 16.88 -10.34
CA SER A 111 -27.35 16.38 -11.69
C SER A 111 -28.46 17.15 -12.40
N SER A 112 -28.48 17.09 -13.73
CA SER A 112 -29.53 17.67 -14.59
C SER A 112 -29.84 19.16 -14.28
N PRO A 113 -28.84 20.06 -14.19
CA PRO A 113 -29.09 21.43 -13.81
C PRO A 113 -29.96 22.17 -14.84
N LYS A 114 -30.83 23.05 -14.35
CA LYS A 114 -31.74 23.89 -15.14
C LYS A 114 -31.77 25.31 -14.58
N ASN A 115 -32.31 26.24 -15.38
CA ASN A 115 -32.48 27.64 -14.98
C ASN A 115 -31.17 28.28 -14.46
N VAL A 116 -30.04 27.88 -15.04
CA VAL A 116 -28.71 28.37 -14.65
C VAL A 116 -28.61 29.85 -15.03
N ALA A 117 -28.47 30.71 -14.03
CA ALA A 117 -28.35 32.16 -14.21
C ALA A 117 -27.13 32.71 -13.46
N VAL A 118 -26.33 33.54 -14.13
CA VAL A 118 -25.23 34.28 -13.51
C VAL A 118 -25.80 35.51 -12.82
N LEU A 119 -25.61 35.59 -11.50
CA LEU A 119 -26.07 36.70 -10.66
C LEU A 119 -25.02 37.81 -10.56
N SER A 120 -23.74 37.44 -10.51
CA SER A 120 -22.59 38.36 -10.57
C SER A 120 -21.35 37.65 -11.10
N SER A 121 -20.35 38.41 -11.53
CA SER A 121 -19.10 37.89 -12.12
C SER A 121 -17.88 38.58 -11.53
N GLY A 122 -16.72 37.91 -11.61
CA GLY A 122 -15.43 38.47 -11.18
C GLY A 122 -15.26 38.54 -9.66
N ASN A 123 -16.01 37.73 -8.93
CA ASN A 123 -15.89 37.63 -7.47
C ASN A 123 -14.58 36.93 -7.09
N PRO A 124 -13.95 37.29 -5.97
CA PRO A 124 -12.74 36.64 -5.51
C PRO A 124 -13.01 35.17 -5.17
N VAL A 125 -12.14 34.28 -5.66
CA VAL A 125 -12.14 32.85 -5.31
C VAL A 125 -10.93 32.61 -4.42
N VAL A 126 -11.19 32.30 -3.15
CA VAL A 126 -10.16 32.12 -2.12
C VAL A 126 -10.16 30.66 -1.67
N PRO A 127 -9.05 29.92 -1.85
CA PRO A 127 -8.94 28.54 -1.36
C PRO A 127 -8.80 28.51 0.17
N LEU A 128 -9.25 27.42 0.79
CA LEU A 128 -8.98 27.14 2.21
C LEU A 128 -7.61 26.47 2.36
N VAL A 129 -6.77 26.95 3.27
CA VAL A 129 -5.49 26.29 3.56
C VAL A 129 -5.72 25.15 4.56
N ILE A 130 -5.43 23.91 4.16
CA ILE A 130 -5.61 22.74 5.04
C ILE A 130 -4.75 22.87 6.30
N GLY A 131 -5.35 22.59 7.47
CA GLY A 131 -4.71 22.67 8.78
C GLY A 131 -4.51 24.08 9.33
N LYS A 132 -4.88 25.12 8.56
CA LYS A 132 -4.88 26.52 9.00
C LYS A 132 -6.29 27.10 8.99
N ASP A 133 -6.95 27.05 7.84
CA ASP A 133 -8.33 27.51 7.66
C ASP A 133 -9.33 26.35 7.85
N THR A 134 -8.82 25.10 7.88
CA THR A 134 -9.55 23.87 8.21
C THR A 134 -8.94 23.21 9.46
N LEU A 135 -9.59 22.16 9.97
CA LEU A 135 -8.93 21.21 10.88
C LEU A 135 -7.69 20.58 10.19
N PRO A 136 -6.66 20.17 10.96
CA PRO A 136 -5.64 19.27 10.41
C PRO A 136 -6.26 17.88 10.17
N PRO A 137 -5.82 17.16 9.12
CA PRO A 137 -6.27 15.79 8.90
C PRO A 137 -5.94 14.89 10.11
N PRO A 138 -6.84 14.01 10.55
CA PRO A 138 -6.52 12.96 11.51
C PRO A 138 -5.42 12.04 10.99
N THR A 139 -4.54 11.58 11.86
CA THR A 139 -3.29 10.90 11.46
C THR A 139 -3.30 9.38 11.64
N VAL A 140 -4.38 8.77 12.16
CA VAL A 140 -4.35 7.32 12.46
C VAL A 140 -5.61 6.61 11.97
N GLN A 141 -6.77 7.04 12.46
CA GLN A 141 -8.02 6.32 12.26
C GLN A 141 -8.72 6.78 10.99
N TYR A 142 -9.24 5.85 10.19
CA TYR A 142 -9.96 6.16 8.95
C TYR A 142 -11.46 6.37 9.19
N SER A 143 -12.09 5.50 9.96
CA SER A 143 -13.54 5.51 10.20
C SER A 143 -13.88 5.00 11.60
N SER A 144 -14.99 5.48 12.15
CA SER A 144 -15.60 4.89 13.35
C SER A 144 -15.99 3.41 13.16
N LEU A 145 -16.23 2.99 11.92
CA LEU A 145 -16.63 1.62 11.57
C LEU A 145 -15.45 0.62 11.54
N ASP A 146 -14.21 1.12 11.69
CA ASP A 146 -13.04 0.26 11.82
C ASP A 146 -12.88 -0.32 13.23
N ASN A 147 -13.69 0.15 14.19
CA ASN A 147 -13.61 -0.23 15.60
C ASN A 147 -12.20 -0.06 16.22
N GLY A 148 -11.44 0.93 15.75
CA GLY A 148 -10.09 1.19 16.23
C GLY A 148 -8.96 0.57 15.39
N ASP A 149 -9.29 -0.32 14.44
CA ASP A 149 -8.30 -1.11 13.70
C ASP A 149 -8.68 -1.28 12.23
N VAL A 150 -7.99 -0.54 11.37
CA VAL A 150 -8.18 -0.60 9.90
C VAL A 150 -7.77 -1.95 9.30
N TYR A 151 -7.06 -2.81 10.04
CA TYR A 151 -6.66 -4.15 9.61
C TYR A 151 -7.48 -5.26 10.29
N GLY A 152 -8.50 -4.89 11.06
CA GLY A 152 -9.33 -5.83 11.82
C GLY A 152 -9.98 -6.91 10.93
N LEU A 153 -10.00 -8.15 11.43
CA LEU A 153 -10.65 -9.28 10.78
C LEU A 153 -11.94 -9.70 11.54
N PRO A 154 -13.00 -10.13 10.84
CA PRO A 154 -13.14 -10.15 9.39
C PRO A 154 -13.30 -8.72 8.82
N GLY A 155 -12.59 -8.44 7.73
CA GLY A 155 -12.78 -7.21 6.95
C GLY A 155 -14.13 -7.23 6.23
N GLY A 156 -14.63 -6.05 5.86
CA GLY A 156 -15.91 -5.87 5.18
C GLY A 156 -17.13 -6.24 6.03
N SER A 157 -17.02 -6.14 7.36
CA SER A 157 -18.10 -6.45 8.28
C SER A 157 -19.22 -5.40 8.32
N SER A 158 -18.96 -4.20 7.78
CA SER A 158 -19.93 -3.13 7.60
C SER A 158 -19.67 -2.32 6.32
N ASN A 159 -20.65 -1.52 5.91
CA ASN A 159 -20.50 -0.57 4.80
C ASN A 159 -20.83 0.84 5.28
N VAL A 160 -19.98 1.82 4.92
CA VAL A 160 -20.21 3.24 5.20
C VAL A 160 -21.56 3.68 4.63
N SER A 161 -21.86 3.31 3.38
CA SER A 161 -23.11 3.63 2.68
C SER A 161 -24.36 3.01 3.30
N ALA A 162 -24.22 1.87 3.99
CA ALA A 162 -25.35 1.22 4.65
C ALA A 162 -25.64 1.81 6.04
N VAL A 163 -24.58 2.13 6.80
CA VAL A 163 -24.72 2.71 8.15
C VAL A 163 -24.97 4.22 8.09
N ASN A 164 -24.33 4.90 7.14
CA ASN A 164 -24.32 6.34 6.96
C ASN A 164 -24.05 7.11 8.27
N PRO A 165 -22.87 6.90 8.89
CA PRO A 165 -22.53 7.50 10.18
C PRO A 165 -22.44 9.03 10.08
N VAL A 166 -22.66 9.70 11.21
CA VAL A 166 -22.37 11.14 11.34
C VAL A 166 -20.86 11.34 11.29
N LEU A 167 -20.41 12.27 10.46
CA LEU A 167 -19.01 12.59 10.28
C LEU A 167 -18.41 13.11 11.59
N GLN A 168 -17.20 12.66 11.91
CA GLN A 168 -16.35 13.23 12.97
C GLN A 168 -14.96 13.60 12.39
N PRO A 169 -14.87 14.70 11.62
CA PRO A 169 -13.65 15.12 10.91
C PRO A 169 -12.42 15.31 11.80
N ALA A 170 -12.60 15.62 13.07
CA ALA A 170 -11.50 15.77 14.03
C ALA A 170 -10.89 14.42 14.47
N LYS A 171 -11.51 13.28 14.14
CA LYS A 171 -11.11 11.95 14.61
C LYS A 171 -10.76 10.97 13.49
N TYR A 172 -11.47 11.05 12.37
CA TYR A 172 -11.42 10.05 11.31
C TYR A 172 -11.06 10.68 9.97
N GLY A 173 -10.07 10.09 9.29
CA GLY A 173 -9.55 10.58 8.02
C GLY A 173 -10.58 10.60 6.89
N LEU A 174 -11.42 9.56 6.77
CA LEU A 174 -12.48 9.57 5.75
C LEU A 174 -13.47 10.69 6.00
N ASP A 175 -13.89 10.86 7.25
CA ASP A 175 -14.83 11.88 7.64
C ASP A 175 -14.27 13.29 7.38
N PHE A 176 -12.96 13.48 7.57
CA PHE A 176 -12.26 14.72 7.27
C PHE A 176 -12.24 15.05 5.78
N TRP A 177 -11.90 14.09 4.93
CA TRP A 177 -11.87 14.33 3.49
C TRP A 177 -13.28 14.46 2.90
N GLU A 178 -14.27 13.76 3.46
CA GLU A 178 -15.67 13.90 3.09
C GLU A 178 -16.20 15.30 3.41
N SER A 179 -15.89 15.84 4.58
CA SER A 179 -16.33 17.18 4.97
C SER A 179 -15.72 18.31 4.12
N LEU A 180 -14.74 17.98 3.27
CA LEU A 180 -14.14 18.90 2.29
C LEU A 180 -14.51 18.54 0.84
N SER A 181 -15.38 17.56 0.60
CA SER A 181 -15.73 17.13 -0.76
C SER A 181 -16.32 18.28 -1.59
N GLY A 182 -15.77 18.50 -2.79
CA GLY A 182 -16.08 19.60 -3.68
C GLY A 182 -15.33 20.91 -3.40
N GLU A 183 -14.61 21.02 -2.28
CA GLU A 183 -14.04 22.27 -1.81
C GLU A 183 -12.70 22.62 -2.48
N LEU A 184 -12.48 23.90 -2.76
CA LEU A 184 -11.20 24.44 -3.23
C LEU A 184 -10.26 24.70 -2.04
N VAL A 185 -9.18 23.93 -2.01
CA VAL A 185 -8.20 23.94 -0.92
C VAL A 185 -6.76 24.15 -1.42
N THR A 186 -5.88 24.55 -0.52
CA THR A 186 -4.43 24.59 -0.73
C THR A 186 -3.72 23.65 0.23
N VAL A 187 -2.95 22.70 -0.32
CA VAL A 187 -1.96 21.90 0.38
C VAL A 187 -0.63 22.64 0.31
N ARG A 188 -0.13 23.12 1.46
CA ARG A 188 1.12 23.89 1.51
C ARG A 188 2.33 22.97 1.61
N LYS A 189 3.38 23.32 0.86
CA LYS A 189 4.69 22.65 0.82
C LYS A 189 4.58 21.12 0.91
N PRO A 190 3.82 20.47 0.01
CA PRO A 190 3.61 19.03 0.12
C PRO A 190 4.92 18.26 -0.09
N THR A 191 5.08 17.18 0.66
CA THR A 191 6.08 16.14 0.40
C THR A 191 5.42 14.99 -0.36
N VAL A 192 6.04 14.55 -1.44
CA VAL A 192 5.63 13.35 -2.18
C VAL A 192 5.94 12.12 -1.34
N VAL A 193 4.96 11.23 -1.14
CA VAL A 193 5.16 10.04 -0.29
C VAL A 193 5.38 8.76 -1.11
N THR A 194 4.86 8.70 -2.35
CA THR A 194 5.07 7.59 -3.28
C THR A 194 5.26 8.06 -4.73
N ARG A 195 5.73 7.15 -5.59
CA ARG A 195 5.93 7.43 -7.02
C ARG A 195 4.61 7.75 -7.74
N PRO A 196 4.65 8.50 -8.84
CA PRO A 196 3.48 8.67 -9.69
C PRO A 196 3.10 7.35 -10.38
N ASN A 197 1.80 7.09 -10.49
CA ASN A 197 1.29 5.98 -11.29
C ASN A 197 1.33 6.32 -12.81
N SER A 198 0.86 5.41 -13.66
CA SER A 198 0.81 5.59 -15.12
C SER A 198 -0.09 6.77 -15.57
N TYR A 199 -1.01 7.22 -14.72
CA TYR A 199 -1.85 8.39 -14.91
C TYR A 199 -1.22 9.71 -14.40
N ARG A 200 0.02 9.66 -13.88
CA ARG A 200 0.75 10.80 -13.30
C ARG A 200 0.12 11.33 -12.01
N GLU A 201 -0.58 10.45 -11.29
CA GLU A 201 -1.19 10.72 -9.99
C GLU A 201 -0.21 10.32 -8.90
N THR A 202 -0.12 11.09 -7.82
CA THR A 202 0.89 10.87 -6.76
C THR A 202 0.33 11.21 -5.40
N TRP A 203 0.69 10.45 -4.37
CA TRP A 203 0.29 10.73 -2.99
C TRP A 203 1.20 11.78 -2.37
N VAL A 204 0.60 12.69 -1.60
CA VAL A 204 1.35 13.72 -0.86
C VAL A 204 0.84 13.87 0.57
N VAL A 205 1.70 14.42 1.42
CA VAL A 205 1.36 14.95 2.74
C VAL A 205 1.77 16.41 2.83
N GLY A 206 0.89 17.27 3.35
CA GLY A 206 1.19 18.69 3.52
C GLY A 206 2.05 19.00 4.75
N ASP A 207 2.10 20.29 5.10
CA ASP A 207 2.85 20.81 6.26
C ASP A 207 2.13 20.67 7.60
N TRP A 208 1.09 19.82 7.67
CA TRP A 208 0.39 19.43 8.89
C TRP A 208 1.10 18.29 9.64
N PRO A 209 0.76 18.06 10.93
CA PRO A 209 1.24 16.91 11.67
C PRO A 209 0.89 15.59 10.98
N ALA A 210 1.84 14.66 10.92
CA ALA A 210 1.63 13.33 10.39
C ALA A 210 2.38 12.33 11.27
N THR A 211 1.81 11.15 11.47
CA THR A 211 2.50 9.99 12.06
C THR A 211 3.32 9.30 10.97
N GLY A 212 4.07 8.26 11.31
CA GLY A 212 4.76 7.40 10.32
C GLY A 212 5.86 8.04 9.47
N ARG A 213 6.18 9.34 9.61
CA ARG A 213 7.19 10.02 8.78
C ARG A 213 8.54 9.32 8.87
N ASN A 214 9.01 8.81 7.74
CA ASN A 214 10.33 8.18 7.64
C ASN A 214 11.42 9.18 7.23
N GLU A 215 12.68 8.80 7.38
CA GLU A 215 13.83 9.67 7.10
C GLU A 215 13.89 10.16 5.65
N HIS A 216 13.29 9.41 4.71
CA HIS A 216 13.25 9.78 3.30
C HIS A 216 12.06 10.67 2.91
N GLY A 217 11.18 11.02 3.85
CA GLY A 217 10.03 11.90 3.63
C GLY A 217 8.75 11.18 3.16
N GLY A 218 8.76 9.85 3.08
CA GLY A 218 7.55 9.05 2.96
C GLY A 218 6.81 8.91 4.29
N ILE A 219 5.73 8.13 4.28
CA ILE A 219 5.00 7.76 5.49
C ILE A 219 4.87 6.24 5.56
N THR A 220 5.43 5.67 6.62
CA THR A 220 5.45 4.24 6.89
C THR A 220 4.23 3.86 7.72
N MET A 221 3.48 2.86 7.25
CA MET A 221 2.34 2.34 7.99
C MET A 221 2.77 1.65 9.29
N THR A 222 1.93 1.68 10.32
CA THR A 222 2.21 1.02 11.61
C THR A 222 0.96 0.33 12.15
N ASP A 223 1.05 -0.31 13.33
CA ASP A 223 -0.10 -1.00 13.94
C ASP A 223 -1.31 -0.05 14.03
N LYS A 224 -2.37 -0.40 13.29
CA LYS A 224 -3.65 0.34 13.18
C LYS A 224 -3.58 1.70 12.49
N ASP A 225 -2.48 2.01 11.82
CA ASP A 225 -2.26 3.27 11.11
C ASP A 225 -1.82 3.04 9.66
N SER A 226 -2.68 3.40 8.71
CA SER A 226 -2.36 3.41 7.26
C SER A 226 -2.32 4.81 6.66
N ASN A 227 -1.98 5.83 7.45
CA ASN A 227 -1.70 7.20 7.00
C ASN A 227 -2.89 7.94 6.34
N PRO A 228 -4.04 8.08 7.04
CA PRO A 228 -5.21 8.80 6.55
C PRO A 228 -4.99 10.29 6.25
N GLU A 229 -3.93 10.90 6.76
CA GLU A 229 -3.58 12.31 6.58
C GLU A 229 -2.98 12.64 5.21
N THR A 230 -2.88 11.64 4.33
CA THR A 230 -2.38 11.80 2.95
C THR A 230 -3.52 12.08 1.98
N ILE A 231 -3.22 12.74 0.87
CA ILE A 231 -4.19 13.02 -0.21
C ILE A 231 -3.61 12.63 -1.57
N PHE A 232 -4.45 12.05 -2.42
CA PHE A 232 -4.03 11.60 -3.74
C PHE A 232 -4.16 12.75 -4.76
N ILE A 233 -3.07 13.13 -5.41
CA ILE A 233 -3.09 14.23 -6.38
C ILE A 233 -3.47 13.70 -7.75
N GLY A 234 -4.59 14.18 -8.28
CA GLY A 234 -5.14 13.77 -9.57
C GLY A 234 -4.63 14.59 -10.76
N ALA A 235 -5.31 14.42 -11.89
CA ALA A 235 -5.04 15.18 -13.11
C ALA A 235 -5.39 16.68 -12.97
N PRO A 236 -4.53 17.61 -13.46
CA PRO A 236 -4.83 19.03 -13.45
C PRO A 236 -6.08 19.42 -14.23
N LEU A 237 -6.90 20.29 -13.64
CA LEU A 237 -8.17 20.76 -14.21
C LEU A 237 -7.98 21.64 -15.46
N ASP A 238 -6.83 22.30 -15.61
CA ASP A 238 -6.49 23.09 -16.81
C ASP A 238 -5.98 22.24 -18.00
N GLY A 239 -5.86 20.92 -17.82
CA GLY A 239 -5.36 20.00 -18.84
C GLY A 239 -3.84 19.94 -18.99
N THR A 240 -3.09 20.65 -18.14
CA THR A 240 -1.65 20.42 -18.00
C THR A 240 -1.36 19.04 -17.40
N LYS A 241 -0.10 18.60 -17.42
CA LYS A 241 0.28 17.24 -17.01
C LYS A 241 1.28 17.27 -15.86
N ASN A 242 0.99 16.49 -14.82
CA ASN A 242 1.90 16.27 -13.71
C ASN A 242 3.22 15.60 -14.18
N PRO A 243 4.33 15.80 -13.46
CA PRO A 243 5.60 15.14 -13.76
C PRO A 243 5.52 13.63 -13.58
N THR A 244 6.30 12.88 -14.37
CA THR A 244 6.48 11.42 -14.21
C THR A 244 7.72 11.07 -13.39
N THR A 245 8.49 12.08 -13.00
CA THR A 245 9.81 11.91 -12.37
C THR A 245 9.81 12.22 -10.89
N SER A 246 8.65 12.57 -10.30
CA SER A 246 8.54 12.71 -8.85
C SER A 246 8.78 11.36 -8.17
N LYS A 247 9.26 11.41 -6.95
CA LYS A 247 9.51 10.24 -6.10
C LYS A 247 9.35 10.62 -4.63
N MET A 248 9.35 9.61 -3.76
CA MET A 248 9.28 9.80 -2.32
C MET A 248 10.31 10.86 -1.85
N GLY A 249 9.88 11.74 -0.96
CA GLY A 249 10.72 12.79 -0.37
C GLY A 249 10.82 14.08 -1.19
N ASP A 250 10.46 14.07 -2.47
CA ASP A 250 10.44 15.30 -3.27
C ASP A 250 9.51 16.34 -2.63
N GLN A 251 10.01 17.57 -2.51
CA GLN A 251 9.26 18.71 -1.98
C GLN A 251 8.60 19.43 -3.15
N LEU A 252 7.29 19.60 -3.09
CA LEU A 252 6.52 20.34 -4.08
C LEU A 252 6.27 21.78 -3.61
N ARG A 253 5.96 22.66 -4.55
CA ARG A 253 5.33 23.95 -4.24
C ARG A 253 3.87 23.71 -3.84
N ASP A 254 3.27 24.72 -3.20
CA ASP A 254 1.86 24.68 -2.79
C ASP A 254 0.95 24.23 -3.95
N ILE A 255 0.05 23.29 -3.65
CA ILE A 255 -0.91 22.76 -4.61
C ILE A 255 -2.28 23.30 -4.23
N THR A 256 -2.90 24.05 -5.13
CA THR A 256 -4.31 24.46 -4.99
C THR A 256 -5.15 23.60 -5.93
N GLY A 257 -6.25 23.05 -5.41
CA GLY A 257 -7.11 22.14 -6.16
C GLY A 257 -8.44 21.87 -5.47
N ILE A 258 -9.28 21.07 -6.13
CA ILE A 258 -10.58 20.65 -5.61
C ILE A 258 -10.46 19.29 -4.94
N VAL A 259 -10.95 19.15 -3.72
CA VAL A 259 -11.10 17.82 -3.08
C VAL A 259 -12.30 17.12 -3.70
N GLN A 260 -12.15 15.86 -4.10
CA GLN A 260 -13.27 15.07 -4.64
C GLN A 260 -13.06 13.59 -4.38
N ASN A 261 -14.11 12.88 -3.96
CA ASN A 261 -14.12 11.43 -3.99
C ASN A 261 -14.32 10.93 -5.43
N THR A 262 -13.34 10.18 -5.95
CA THR A 262 -13.45 9.53 -7.26
C THR A 262 -12.55 8.31 -7.30
N PHE A 263 -12.91 7.31 -8.12
CA PHE A 263 -12.13 6.08 -8.30
C PHE A 263 -11.74 5.34 -7.00
N GLY A 264 -12.51 5.51 -5.92
CA GLY A 264 -12.27 4.82 -4.65
C GLY A 264 -11.31 5.53 -3.69
N TYR A 265 -10.95 6.78 -3.97
CA TYR A 265 -10.08 7.61 -3.14
C TYR A 265 -10.56 9.06 -3.10
N TYR A 266 -10.16 9.80 -2.07
CA TYR A 266 -10.22 11.26 -2.05
C TYR A 266 -9.03 11.83 -2.79
N TYR A 267 -9.33 12.51 -3.89
CA TYR A 267 -8.37 13.20 -4.72
C TYR A 267 -8.32 14.69 -4.38
N LEU A 268 -7.16 15.31 -4.51
CA LEU A 268 -7.05 16.73 -4.85
C LEU A 268 -6.85 16.84 -6.36
N LEU A 269 -7.81 17.42 -7.06
CA LEU A 269 -7.70 17.75 -8.49
C LEU A 269 -7.03 19.12 -8.61
N PRO A 270 -5.72 19.20 -8.92
CA PRO A 270 -5.01 20.46 -8.87
C PRO A 270 -5.49 21.39 -9.99
N LEU A 271 -5.44 22.70 -9.77
CA LEU A 271 -5.80 23.67 -10.81
C LEU A 271 -4.82 23.64 -11.99
N THR A 272 -3.54 23.42 -11.70
CA THR A 272 -2.43 23.37 -12.67
C THR A 272 -1.46 22.25 -12.31
N ALA A 273 -0.61 21.85 -13.24
CA ALA A 273 0.41 20.82 -13.02
C ALA A 273 1.35 21.14 -11.83
N LEU A 274 1.77 20.08 -11.15
CA LEU A 274 2.67 20.16 -10.01
C LEU A 274 4.03 20.74 -10.39
N THR A 275 4.59 21.53 -9.47
CA THR A 275 5.93 22.08 -9.59
C THR A 275 6.79 21.63 -8.43
N THR A 276 7.93 21.01 -8.72
CA THR A 276 8.91 20.60 -7.71
C THR A 276 9.66 21.81 -7.16
N ALA A 277 9.75 21.93 -5.84
CA ALA A 277 10.56 22.90 -5.12
C ALA A 277 11.98 22.36 -4.86
N ALA A 278 12.09 21.10 -4.43
CA ALA A 278 13.36 20.42 -4.23
C ALA A 278 13.21 18.91 -4.48
N ASN A 279 14.24 18.29 -5.05
CA ASN A 279 14.26 16.85 -5.28
C ASN A 279 14.98 16.15 -4.11
N ALA A 280 14.42 15.04 -3.62
CA ALA A 280 15.12 14.10 -2.76
C ALA A 280 16.20 13.32 -3.54
N SER A 281 17.14 12.72 -2.82
CA SER A 281 18.09 11.77 -3.41
C SER A 281 17.34 10.51 -3.85
N ALA A 282 17.71 9.90 -4.98
CA ALA A 282 17.22 8.58 -5.35
C ALA A 282 18.19 7.45 -4.96
N THR A 283 19.32 7.79 -4.35
CA THR A 283 20.42 6.85 -4.08
C THR A 283 20.48 6.54 -2.59
N PRO A 284 20.13 5.32 -2.15
CA PRO A 284 20.35 4.88 -0.79
C PRO A 284 21.84 4.52 -0.57
N PRO A 285 22.29 4.45 0.69
CA PRO A 285 23.59 3.86 1.00
C PRO A 285 23.59 2.34 0.71
N ALA A 286 24.75 1.81 0.32
CA ALA A 286 24.99 0.38 0.33
C ALA A 286 25.11 -0.14 1.77
N THR A 287 24.89 -1.43 1.99
CA THR A 287 25.02 -2.04 3.32
C THR A 287 26.43 -1.86 3.87
N SER A 288 26.50 -1.68 5.20
CA SER A 288 27.76 -1.69 5.94
C SER A 288 28.20 -3.10 6.35
N LEU A 289 27.29 -4.07 6.23
CA LEU A 289 27.49 -5.45 6.65
C LEU A 289 28.29 -6.22 5.61
N VAL A 290 29.38 -6.84 6.03
CA VAL A 290 30.28 -7.60 5.15
C VAL A 290 30.52 -8.99 5.69
N SER A 291 30.61 -9.94 4.76
CA SER A 291 30.91 -11.34 5.05
C SER A 291 32.31 -11.49 5.68
N GLY A 292 32.40 -12.32 6.71
CA GLY A 292 33.67 -12.82 7.24
C GLY A 292 34.11 -14.14 6.61
N GLY A 293 33.39 -14.64 5.59
CA GLY A 293 33.69 -15.89 4.87
C GLY A 293 33.64 -17.15 5.74
N SER A 294 32.88 -17.11 6.84
CA SER A 294 32.76 -18.22 7.78
C SER A 294 31.48 -18.12 8.60
N CYS A 295 31.16 -19.18 9.32
CA CYS A 295 29.97 -19.26 10.16
C CYS A 295 29.87 -18.17 11.25
N LYS A 296 30.97 -17.48 11.61
CA LYS A 296 30.97 -16.46 12.68
C LYS A 296 30.40 -15.11 12.23
N ALA A 297 30.42 -14.86 10.92
CA ALA A 297 30.03 -13.62 10.28
C ALA A 297 29.55 -13.96 8.87
N LEU A 298 28.37 -14.59 8.79
CA LEU A 298 27.70 -14.95 7.54
C LEU A 298 26.74 -13.81 7.16
N THR A 299 26.85 -13.26 5.96
CA THR A 299 25.85 -12.30 5.45
C THR A 299 24.73 -13.03 4.72
N VAL A 300 23.49 -12.61 4.98
CA VAL A 300 22.28 -13.19 4.41
C VAL A 300 21.42 -12.09 3.81
N GLY A 301 21.22 -12.10 2.49
CA GLY A 301 20.32 -11.20 1.79
C GLY A 301 18.93 -11.79 1.61
N ASP A 302 17.92 -10.94 1.46
CA ASP A 302 16.56 -11.29 1.04
C ASP A 302 16.12 -10.31 -0.05
N TYR A 303 15.64 -10.82 -1.18
CA TYR A 303 15.27 -10.00 -2.32
C TYR A 303 14.23 -10.67 -3.22
N ASN A 304 13.01 -10.13 -3.22
CA ASN A 304 12.04 -10.36 -4.28
C ASN A 304 12.52 -9.60 -5.55
N VAL A 305 12.72 -10.31 -6.65
CA VAL A 305 13.34 -9.77 -7.87
C VAL A 305 12.38 -9.52 -9.03
N GLU A 306 11.07 -9.54 -8.77
CA GLU A 306 9.98 -9.21 -9.71
C GLU A 306 10.04 -9.97 -11.06
N ASN A 307 9.38 -11.13 -11.16
CA ASN A 307 9.25 -11.94 -12.37
C ASN A 307 10.57 -12.09 -13.17
N LEU A 308 11.62 -12.56 -12.51
CA LEU A 308 12.95 -12.64 -13.11
C LEU A 308 13.08 -13.90 -13.98
N ALA A 309 13.32 -13.71 -15.28
CA ALA A 309 13.62 -14.73 -16.29
C ALA A 309 14.98 -14.45 -16.96
N PRO A 310 15.55 -15.36 -17.79
CA PRO A 310 16.89 -15.18 -18.37
C PRO A 310 17.01 -13.94 -19.27
N THR A 311 15.90 -13.54 -19.90
CA THR A 311 15.84 -12.44 -20.86
C THR A 311 15.29 -11.14 -20.26
N SER A 312 14.96 -11.14 -18.96
CA SER A 312 14.42 -9.97 -18.28
C SER A 312 15.41 -8.80 -18.34
N ALA A 313 14.93 -7.64 -18.82
CA ALA A 313 15.76 -6.47 -19.02
C ALA A 313 16.38 -5.92 -17.71
N HIS A 314 15.77 -6.22 -16.56
CA HIS A 314 16.24 -5.81 -15.24
C HIS A 314 17.23 -6.79 -14.59
N LEU A 315 17.49 -7.97 -15.16
CA LEU A 315 18.37 -8.99 -14.54
C LEU A 315 19.77 -8.46 -14.21
N THR A 316 20.40 -7.74 -15.14
CA THR A 316 21.74 -7.17 -14.91
C THR A 316 21.72 -6.08 -13.84
N LYS A 317 20.59 -5.38 -13.66
CA LYS A 317 20.41 -4.39 -12.60
C LYS A 317 20.18 -5.06 -11.24
N VAL A 318 19.44 -6.17 -11.19
CA VAL A 318 19.32 -7.02 -9.99
C VAL A 318 20.70 -7.51 -9.55
N ALA A 319 21.52 -8.01 -10.50
CA ALA A 319 22.89 -8.40 -10.23
C ALA A 319 23.72 -7.22 -9.67
N ALA A 320 23.57 -6.02 -10.23
CA ALA A 320 24.23 -4.81 -9.72
C ALA A 320 23.74 -4.44 -8.31
N HIS A 321 22.45 -4.59 -7.99
CA HIS A 321 21.94 -4.39 -6.63
C HIS A 321 22.62 -5.33 -5.62
N ILE A 322 22.70 -6.62 -5.95
CA ILE A 322 23.36 -7.63 -5.10
C ILE A 322 24.85 -7.30 -4.89
N VAL A 323 25.54 -6.80 -5.91
CA VAL A 323 26.97 -6.49 -5.83
C VAL A 323 27.23 -5.16 -5.13
N ASP A 324 26.62 -4.09 -5.63
CA ASP A 324 26.96 -2.72 -5.26
C ASP A 324 26.32 -2.32 -3.93
N PHE A 325 25.09 -2.76 -3.69
CA PHE A 325 24.30 -2.36 -2.52
C PHE A 325 24.26 -3.42 -1.43
N LEU A 326 24.14 -4.71 -1.77
CA LEU A 326 24.13 -5.79 -0.78
C LEU A 326 25.52 -6.36 -0.45
N LYS A 327 26.56 -5.91 -1.16
CA LYS A 327 27.97 -6.32 -0.96
C LYS A 327 28.16 -7.83 -1.02
N THR A 328 27.54 -8.47 -2.02
CA THR A 328 27.65 -9.90 -2.32
C THR A 328 27.46 -10.82 -1.09
N PRO A 329 26.24 -10.91 -0.54
CA PRO A 329 25.94 -11.74 0.63
C PRO A 329 26.34 -13.21 0.46
N ASP A 330 26.71 -13.89 1.55
CA ASP A 330 27.06 -15.32 1.46
C ASP A 330 25.90 -16.20 1.02
N LEU A 331 24.68 -15.86 1.44
CA LEU A 331 23.42 -16.49 1.07
C LEU A 331 22.42 -15.41 0.70
N VAL A 332 21.61 -15.62 -0.34
CA VAL A 332 20.52 -14.72 -0.74
C VAL A 332 19.25 -15.54 -0.90
N PHE A 333 18.20 -15.13 -0.19
CA PHE A 333 16.83 -15.59 -0.39
C PHE A 333 16.27 -14.84 -1.59
N LEU A 334 15.83 -15.57 -2.61
CA LEU A 334 15.20 -14.99 -3.79
C LEU A 334 13.75 -15.45 -3.89
N GLN A 335 12.88 -14.52 -4.26
CA GLN A 335 11.49 -14.78 -4.66
C GLN A 335 11.31 -14.30 -6.09
N GLU A 336 10.16 -14.61 -6.70
CA GLU A 336 9.83 -14.14 -8.05
C GLU A 336 10.79 -14.66 -9.15
N ILE A 337 11.37 -15.86 -8.97
CA ILE A 337 12.21 -16.52 -9.99
C ILE A 337 11.32 -17.28 -10.98
N GLN A 338 11.41 -16.94 -12.25
CA GLN A 338 10.75 -17.63 -13.38
C GLN A 338 11.61 -18.75 -13.96
N ASP A 339 10.97 -19.63 -14.73
CA ASP A 339 11.62 -20.75 -15.39
C ASP A 339 12.40 -20.23 -16.60
N ASN A 340 12.99 -21.15 -17.36
CA ASN A 340 13.83 -20.83 -18.48
C ASN A 340 13.08 -20.15 -19.65
N SER A 341 11.74 -20.23 -19.71
CA SER A 341 10.90 -19.64 -20.76
C SER A 341 10.15 -18.37 -20.30
N GLY A 342 10.29 -17.99 -19.03
CA GLY A 342 9.65 -16.79 -18.46
C GLY A 342 8.13 -16.96 -18.45
N ALA A 343 7.37 -15.90 -18.73
CA ALA A 343 5.89 -15.97 -18.78
C ALA A 343 5.29 -16.85 -19.91
N THR A 344 6.10 -17.60 -20.66
CA THR A 344 5.61 -18.44 -21.76
C THR A 344 5.12 -19.77 -21.22
N ASP A 345 3.82 -20.03 -21.32
CA ASP A 345 3.21 -21.32 -20.95
C ASP A 345 3.52 -22.41 -21.99
N ASP A 346 4.68 -23.07 -21.83
CA ASP A 346 5.17 -24.15 -22.69
C ASP A 346 5.51 -25.45 -21.94
N GLY A 347 5.16 -25.52 -20.65
CA GLY A 347 5.38 -26.69 -19.77
C GLY A 347 6.81 -26.83 -19.24
N VAL A 348 7.72 -25.89 -19.53
CA VAL A 348 9.04 -25.83 -18.91
C VAL A 348 8.89 -25.36 -17.46
N VAL A 349 9.54 -26.06 -16.52
CA VAL A 349 9.52 -25.69 -15.09
C VAL A 349 10.91 -25.43 -14.52
N ASP A 350 11.96 -25.79 -15.25
CA ASP A 350 13.36 -25.62 -14.83
C ASP A 350 13.76 -24.13 -14.86
N ALA A 351 14.43 -23.63 -13.81
CA ALA A 351 14.94 -22.26 -13.70
C ALA A 351 16.48 -22.15 -13.80
N ASN A 352 17.19 -23.23 -14.15
CA ASN A 352 18.65 -23.27 -14.23
C ASN A 352 19.25 -22.17 -15.12
N THR A 353 18.63 -21.85 -16.25
CA THR A 353 19.10 -20.81 -17.17
C THR A 353 18.90 -19.43 -16.55
N THR A 354 17.77 -19.20 -15.86
CA THR A 354 17.49 -17.95 -15.14
C THR A 354 18.54 -17.71 -14.06
N LEU A 355 18.73 -18.70 -13.18
CA LEU A 355 19.62 -18.60 -12.02
C LEU A 355 21.09 -18.56 -12.43
N SER A 356 21.51 -19.35 -13.44
CA SER A 356 22.88 -19.29 -13.96
C SER A 356 23.20 -17.98 -14.67
N THR A 357 22.22 -17.37 -15.35
CA THR A 357 22.40 -16.05 -15.98
C THR A 357 22.58 -14.97 -14.92
N LEU A 358 21.78 -14.99 -13.84
CA LEU A 358 21.95 -14.09 -12.70
C LEU A 358 23.31 -14.29 -12.02
N ALA A 359 23.70 -15.53 -11.71
CA ALA A 359 24.98 -15.84 -11.10
C ALA A 359 26.17 -15.40 -11.98
N ALA A 360 26.07 -15.60 -13.31
CA ALA A 360 27.09 -15.14 -14.25
C ALA A 360 27.19 -13.61 -14.31
N ALA A 361 26.07 -12.90 -14.25
CA ALA A 361 26.06 -11.43 -14.18
C ALA A 361 26.74 -10.93 -12.89
N ILE A 362 26.41 -11.51 -11.74
CA ILE A 362 27.05 -11.18 -10.45
C ILE A 362 28.56 -11.44 -10.52
N LYS A 363 28.97 -12.59 -11.06
CA LYS A 363 30.39 -12.94 -11.23
C LYS A 363 31.11 -11.98 -12.17
N THR A 364 30.46 -11.54 -13.23
CA THR A 364 31.02 -10.56 -14.17
C THR A 364 31.27 -9.21 -13.50
N LEU A 365 30.34 -8.76 -12.64
CA LEU A 365 30.42 -7.48 -11.94
C LEU A 365 31.40 -7.50 -10.77
N SER A 366 31.50 -8.61 -10.02
CA SER A 366 32.20 -8.66 -8.73
C SER A 366 33.38 -9.63 -8.66
N GLY A 367 33.48 -10.57 -9.61
CA GLY A 367 34.38 -11.72 -9.55
C GLY A 367 33.93 -12.84 -8.60
N VAL A 368 32.87 -12.63 -7.80
CA VAL A 368 32.35 -13.63 -6.85
C VAL A 368 31.51 -14.66 -7.57
N ALA A 369 31.82 -15.94 -7.38
CA ALA A 369 31.02 -17.04 -7.89
C ALA A 369 29.87 -17.36 -6.94
N TYR A 370 28.67 -17.49 -7.49
CA TYR A 370 27.52 -18.04 -6.80
C TYR A 370 27.13 -19.37 -7.42
N ASP A 371 26.60 -20.24 -6.58
CA ASP A 371 25.81 -21.41 -6.96
C ASP A 371 24.38 -21.20 -6.44
N PHE A 372 23.45 -22.06 -6.81
CA PHE A 372 22.04 -21.90 -6.45
C PHE A 372 21.36 -23.20 -6.05
N ALA A 373 20.24 -23.07 -5.35
CA ALA A 373 19.41 -24.19 -4.93
C ALA A 373 17.93 -23.80 -4.99
N ASP A 374 17.15 -24.63 -5.68
CA ASP A 374 15.70 -24.53 -5.80
C ASP A 374 15.08 -25.92 -5.94
N VAL A 375 13.77 -25.97 -6.10
CA VAL A 375 13.01 -27.19 -6.42
C VAL A 375 12.00 -26.85 -7.48
N ASP A 376 12.06 -27.50 -8.64
CA ASP A 376 11.11 -27.29 -9.72
C ASP A 376 9.66 -27.46 -9.21
N PRO A 377 8.75 -26.52 -9.50
CA PRO A 377 7.33 -26.70 -9.26
C PRO A 377 6.72 -27.68 -10.27
N VAL A 378 5.44 -27.98 -10.08
CA VAL A 378 4.63 -28.62 -11.13
C VAL A 378 4.03 -27.52 -12.00
N SER A 379 4.05 -27.71 -13.33
CA SER A 379 3.53 -26.73 -14.31
C SER A 379 2.18 -26.17 -13.88
N ASP A 380 2.12 -24.85 -13.74
CA ASP A 380 0.91 -24.07 -13.44
C ASP A 380 0.22 -24.40 -12.10
N GLN A 381 0.92 -25.08 -11.19
CA GLN A 381 0.40 -25.43 -9.86
C GLN A 381 0.87 -24.53 -8.73
N ASP A 382 1.81 -23.63 -9.01
CA ASP A 382 2.23 -22.55 -8.11
C ASP A 382 1.60 -21.25 -8.64
N GLY A 383 1.21 -20.34 -7.75
CA GLY A 383 0.67 -19.04 -8.18
C GLY A 383 1.74 -18.15 -8.80
N GLY A 384 1.37 -16.98 -9.33
CA GLY A 384 2.32 -15.97 -9.83
C GLY A 384 1.88 -15.42 -11.16
N GLU A 385 2.81 -14.86 -11.92
CA GLU A 385 2.59 -14.63 -13.34
C GLU A 385 2.26 -15.97 -14.04
N PRO A 386 1.12 -16.06 -14.74
CA PRO A 386 0.74 -17.26 -15.47
C PRO A 386 1.83 -17.73 -16.43
N GLY A 387 2.04 -19.05 -16.53
CA GLY A 387 3.08 -19.65 -17.36
C GLY A 387 4.50 -19.60 -16.79
N GLY A 388 4.82 -18.67 -15.88
CA GLY A 388 6.18 -18.47 -15.39
C GLY A 388 6.67 -19.43 -14.29
N ASN A 389 5.78 -20.30 -13.81
CA ASN A 389 6.08 -21.32 -12.78
C ASN A 389 6.83 -20.79 -11.56
N ILE A 390 6.50 -19.58 -11.09
CA ILE A 390 7.31 -18.81 -10.15
C ILE A 390 7.71 -19.61 -8.89
N ARG A 391 8.96 -19.47 -8.45
CA ARG A 391 9.48 -20.15 -7.25
C ARG A 391 10.35 -19.27 -6.38
N GLN A 392 10.56 -19.74 -5.15
CA GLN A 392 11.66 -19.31 -4.30
C GLN A 392 12.94 -20.04 -4.71
N ALA A 393 14.08 -19.36 -4.59
CA ALA A 393 15.39 -19.95 -4.78
C ALA A 393 16.38 -19.41 -3.74
N TYR A 394 17.52 -20.07 -3.64
CA TYR A 394 18.69 -19.56 -2.94
C TYR A 394 19.82 -19.31 -3.92
N LEU A 395 20.49 -18.16 -3.82
CA LEU A 395 21.87 -18.01 -4.30
C LEU A 395 22.81 -18.13 -3.11
N TYR A 396 23.93 -18.83 -3.27
CA TYR A 396 24.92 -18.95 -2.20
C TYR A 396 26.34 -18.96 -2.73
N ARG A 397 27.30 -18.51 -1.91
CA ARG A 397 28.73 -18.55 -2.20
C ARG A 397 29.29 -19.93 -1.83
N PRO A 398 29.59 -20.83 -2.77
CA PRO A 398 29.95 -22.23 -2.47
C PRO A 398 31.28 -22.37 -1.69
N GLU A 399 32.12 -21.33 -1.69
CA GLU A 399 33.35 -21.25 -0.89
C GLU A 399 33.10 -20.98 0.61
N VAL A 400 31.90 -20.49 0.98
CA VAL A 400 31.53 -20.11 2.36
C VAL A 400 30.55 -21.10 2.98
N LEU A 401 29.61 -21.63 2.20
CA LEU A 401 28.62 -22.60 2.68
C LEU A 401 28.17 -23.54 1.57
N GLY A 402 27.58 -24.66 1.96
CA GLY A 402 26.92 -25.58 1.04
C GLY A 402 25.80 -26.36 1.74
N LEU A 403 24.97 -27.03 0.94
CA LEU A 403 23.85 -27.83 1.45
C LEU A 403 24.35 -28.99 2.31
N TYR A 404 23.80 -29.11 3.51
CA TYR A 404 24.14 -30.17 4.45
C TYR A 404 23.41 -31.47 4.09
N LYS A 405 24.15 -32.53 3.76
CA LYS A 405 23.57 -33.83 3.33
C LYS A 405 22.59 -33.66 2.16
N LEU A 406 23.11 -33.14 1.04
CA LEU A 406 22.36 -32.94 -0.20
C LEU A 406 21.51 -34.16 -0.57
N ASN A 407 20.19 -33.95 -0.65
CA ASN A 407 19.21 -34.94 -1.07
C ASN A 407 17.95 -34.19 -1.57
N PRO A 408 17.98 -33.60 -2.78
CA PRO A 408 16.91 -32.72 -3.25
C PRO A 408 15.57 -33.45 -3.37
N GLY A 409 14.48 -32.77 -3.00
CA GLY A 409 13.12 -33.22 -3.25
C GLY A 409 12.57 -32.75 -4.61
N SER A 410 11.39 -33.23 -4.98
CA SER A 410 10.60 -32.71 -6.11
C SER A 410 9.49 -31.75 -5.68
N GLY A 411 8.85 -31.07 -6.63
CA GLY A 411 7.73 -30.15 -6.39
C GLY A 411 6.50 -30.77 -5.72
N THR A 412 6.41 -32.10 -5.64
CA THR A 412 5.29 -32.83 -5.00
C THR A 412 5.66 -33.52 -3.70
N GLU A 413 6.94 -33.59 -3.35
CA GLU A 413 7.42 -34.28 -2.16
C GLU A 413 7.60 -33.31 -0.98
N ALA A 414 7.02 -33.67 0.16
CA ALA A 414 7.20 -32.93 1.40
C ALA A 414 8.55 -33.27 2.04
N THR A 415 9.35 -32.25 2.37
CA THR A 415 10.45 -32.45 3.31
C THR A 415 9.90 -32.53 4.74
N ALA A 416 10.51 -33.38 5.56
CA ALA A 416 10.16 -33.58 6.97
C ALA A 416 11.36 -33.29 7.86
N VAL A 417 11.07 -32.80 9.08
CA VAL A 417 12.09 -32.64 10.11
C VAL A 417 12.31 -33.99 10.81
N VAL A 418 13.55 -34.49 10.77
CA VAL A 418 13.95 -35.78 11.38
C VAL A 418 14.91 -35.57 12.55
N PRO A 419 15.11 -36.56 13.46
CA PRO A 419 15.97 -36.40 14.63
C PRO A 419 17.39 -35.94 14.29
N GLY A 420 17.94 -34.97 15.04
CA GLY A 420 19.28 -34.43 14.79
C GLY A 420 19.44 -32.92 14.85
N PRO A 421 18.36 -32.10 14.82
CA PRO A 421 17.43 -32.04 13.69
C PRO A 421 18.12 -32.11 12.32
N ALA A 422 17.45 -32.67 11.33
CA ALA A 422 17.84 -32.61 9.92
C ALA A 422 16.60 -32.57 9.02
N LEU A 423 16.78 -32.34 7.72
CA LEU A 423 15.72 -32.42 6.72
C LEU A 423 15.80 -33.75 5.97
N SER A 424 14.66 -34.41 5.73
CA SER A 424 14.60 -35.65 4.94
C SER A 424 14.95 -35.41 3.46
N LEU A 425 14.56 -34.25 2.93
CA LEU A 425 14.92 -33.73 1.62
C LEU A 425 15.57 -32.35 1.80
N ASN A 426 16.73 -32.14 1.19
CA ASN A 426 17.49 -30.90 1.30
C ASN A 426 18.14 -30.49 -0.05
N PRO A 427 17.66 -29.40 -0.68
CA PRO A 427 16.48 -28.61 -0.30
C PRO A 427 15.17 -29.39 -0.51
N GLY A 428 14.07 -28.90 0.06
CA GLY A 428 12.75 -29.51 -0.14
C GLY A 428 11.57 -28.58 0.18
N ARG A 429 10.38 -28.93 -0.31
CA ARG A 429 9.16 -28.13 -0.14
C ARG A 429 8.45 -28.44 1.17
N ILE A 430 7.89 -27.42 1.83
CA ILE A 430 7.08 -27.60 3.05
C ILE A 430 5.64 -27.94 2.66
N ASP A 431 5.22 -29.17 2.96
CA ASP A 431 3.83 -29.67 2.82
C ASP A 431 3.16 -29.25 1.48
N PRO A 432 3.72 -29.61 0.32
CA PRO A 432 3.28 -29.13 -0.99
C PRO A 432 1.83 -29.49 -1.35
N ALA A 433 1.23 -30.47 -0.68
CA ALA A 433 -0.17 -30.88 -0.88
C ALA A 433 -1.18 -30.07 -0.06
N SER A 434 -0.72 -29.18 0.84
CA SER A 434 -1.60 -28.38 1.67
C SER A 434 -2.45 -27.40 0.86
N ALA A 435 -3.72 -27.24 1.27
CA ALA A 435 -4.60 -26.22 0.73
C ALA A 435 -4.13 -24.79 1.04
N ALA A 436 -3.13 -24.62 1.91
CA ALA A 436 -2.46 -23.34 2.11
C ALA A 436 -1.81 -22.81 0.81
N TRP A 437 -1.42 -23.68 -0.12
CA TRP A 437 -0.66 -23.32 -1.32
C TRP A 437 -1.50 -23.25 -2.60
N THR A 438 -2.84 -23.30 -2.50
CA THR A 438 -3.70 -23.14 -3.68
C THR A 438 -3.41 -21.80 -4.37
N ALA A 439 -2.95 -21.86 -5.63
CA ALA A 439 -2.54 -20.70 -6.41
C ALA A 439 -1.51 -19.82 -5.67
N SER A 440 -0.56 -20.44 -4.96
CA SER A 440 0.53 -19.77 -4.26
C SER A 440 1.80 -20.60 -4.31
N ARG A 441 2.94 -19.99 -4.00
CA ARG A 441 4.23 -20.68 -4.02
C ARG A 441 4.40 -21.52 -2.76
N LYS A 442 4.90 -22.74 -2.92
CA LYS A 442 5.19 -23.65 -1.81
C LYS A 442 6.56 -23.32 -1.20
N PRO A 443 6.70 -23.04 0.12
CA PRO A 443 7.97 -22.62 0.71
C PRO A 443 9.11 -23.61 0.48
N LEU A 444 10.32 -23.07 0.32
CA LEU A 444 11.56 -23.83 0.13
C LEU A 444 12.36 -23.89 1.44
N ALA A 445 12.58 -25.08 1.98
CA ALA A 445 13.39 -25.29 3.17
C ALA A 445 14.76 -25.88 2.79
N ALA A 446 15.81 -25.41 3.47
CA ALA A 446 17.16 -25.95 3.31
C ALA A 446 17.94 -25.98 4.62
N ALA A 447 18.89 -26.91 4.72
CA ALA A 447 19.88 -27.00 5.78
C ALA A 447 21.28 -26.80 5.20
N TRP A 448 22.10 -26.00 5.88
CA TRP A 448 23.38 -25.51 5.36
C TRP A 448 24.50 -25.77 6.34
N LEU A 449 25.69 -26.12 5.83
CA LEU A 449 26.91 -26.15 6.61
C LEU A 449 27.83 -25.00 6.18
N ALA A 450 27.93 -23.97 7.03
CA ALA A 450 28.85 -22.87 6.81
C ALA A 450 30.29 -23.26 7.19
N ARG A 451 31.27 -22.65 6.53
CA ARG A 451 32.70 -22.87 6.77
C ARG A 451 33.04 -22.61 8.24
N GLY A 452 33.63 -23.61 8.88
CA GLY A 452 34.00 -23.57 10.30
C GLY A 452 32.87 -23.92 11.28
N ALA A 453 31.64 -24.14 10.81
CA ALA A 453 30.54 -24.64 11.64
C ALA A 453 30.68 -26.14 11.87
N LYS A 454 30.17 -26.62 13.01
CA LYS A 454 30.08 -28.06 13.32
C LYS A 454 28.66 -28.62 13.19
N LYS A 455 27.67 -27.72 13.23
CA LYS A 455 26.25 -28.03 13.09
C LYS A 455 25.68 -27.26 11.91
N PRO A 456 24.65 -27.79 11.23
CA PRO A 456 23.96 -27.03 10.22
C PRO A 456 23.13 -25.90 10.82
N PHE A 457 22.82 -24.89 10.02
CA PHE A 457 21.71 -23.97 10.26
C PHE A 457 20.62 -24.21 9.21
N PHE A 458 19.40 -23.76 9.49
CA PHE A 458 18.23 -24.00 8.66
C PHE A 458 17.68 -22.71 8.09
N THR A 459 17.16 -22.78 6.88
CA THR A 459 16.50 -21.68 6.22
C THR A 459 15.14 -22.10 5.67
N VAL A 460 14.19 -21.15 5.67
CA VAL A 460 12.87 -21.30 5.04
C VAL A 460 12.58 -20.07 4.21
N ASN A 461 12.60 -20.20 2.89
CA ASN A 461 12.29 -19.13 1.95
C ASN A 461 10.80 -19.18 1.59
N VAL A 462 10.09 -18.09 1.85
CA VAL A 462 8.64 -17.98 1.62
C VAL A 462 8.33 -16.98 0.52
N HIS A 463 7.16 -17.18 -0.11
CA HIS A 463 6.51 -16.20 -0.97
C HIS A 463 5.02 -16.49 -0.89
N TRP A 464 4.33 -15.85 0.04
CA TRP A 464 2.93 -16.14 0.35
C TRP A 464 1.96 -15.52 -0.65
N SER A 465 0.67 -15.86 -0.50
CA SER A 465 -0.36 -15.33 -1.39
C SER A 465 -0.47 -13.82 -1.30
N SER A 466 -0.45 -13.15 -2.46
CA SER A 466 -0.66 -11.70 -2.53
C SER A 466 -2.00 -11.27 -1.96
N LYS A 467 -2.10 -9.99 -1.60
CA LYS A 467 -3.31 -9.36 -1.05
C LYS A 467 -4.34 -9.03 -2.14
N GLY A 468 -4.30 -9.72 -3.28
CA GLY A 468 -5.22 -9.52 -4.40
C GLY A 468 -6.69 -9.66 -3.97
N GLY A 469 -7.57 -8.81 -4.53
CA GLY A 469 -8.99 -8.76 -4.15
C GLY A 469 -9.28 -7.99 -2.86
N SER A 470 -8.28 -7.31 -2.28
CA SER A 470 -8.51 -6.34 -1.19
C SER A 470 -9.31 -5.13 -1.66
N THR A 471 -10.04 -4.50 -0.75
CA THR A 471 -10.70 -3.21 -1.02
C THR A 471 -9.80 -2.04 -0.65
N SER A 472 -10.01 -0.87 -1.26
CA SER A 472 -9.31 0.38 -0.91
C SER A 472 -9.38 0.69 0.59
N LEU A 473 -8.29 1.24 1.14
CA LEU A 473 -8.27 1.80 2.50
C LEU A 473 -9.27 2.94 2.68
N GLN A 474 -9.70 3.59 1.59
CA GLN A 474 -10.73 4.63 1.55
C GLN A 474 -12.07 4.15 0.96
N GLY A 475 -12.26 2.84 0.85
CA GLY A 475 -13.47 2.24 0.29
C GLY A 475 -14.64 2.14 1.28
N ASP A 476 -15.79 1.71 0.74
CA ASP A 476 -17.07 1.61 1.44
C ASP A 476 -17.09 0.50 2.52
N ALA A 477 -16.41 -0.61 2.29
CA ALA A 477 -16.37 -1.75 3.20
C ALA A 477 -15.41 -1.48 4.40
N ARG A 478 -15.89 -1.62 5.64
CA ARG A 478 -15.14 -1.31 6.89
C ARG A 478 -15.13 -2.47 7.90
N PRO A 479 -13.97 -2.79 8.52
CA PRO A 479 -12.63 -2.44 8.05
C PRO A 479 -12.43 -2.88 6.59
N PRO A 480 -11.46 -2.34 5.84
CA PRO A 480 -11.14 -2.81 4.49
C PRO A 480 -10.99 -4.34 4.42
N VAL A 481 -11.47 -4.94 3.34
CA VAL A 481 -11.30 -6.38 3.08
C VAL A 481 -9.82 -6.66 2.82
N ASN A 482 -9.21 -7.51 3.65
CA ASN A 482 -7.88 -8.07 3.41
C ASN A 482 -8.01 -9.32 2.52
N GLY A 483 -7.84 -9.15 1.21
CA GLY A 483 -8.06 -10.20 0.22
C GLY A 483 -7.14 -11.41 0.42
N VAL A 484 -7.69 -12.62 0.31
CA VAL A 484 -6.96 -13.91 0.42
C VAL A 484 -6.37 -14.16 1.83
N VAL A 485 -6.77 -13.40 2.86
CA VAL A 485 -6.22 -13.52 4.22
C VAL A 485 -6.39 -14.91 4.84
N ASP A 486 -7.50 -15.60 4.56
CA ASP A 486 -7.74 -16.97 5.06
C ASP A 486 -6.66 -17.95 4.60
N ARG A 487 -6.11 -17.76 3.39
CA ARG A 487 -4.97 -18.56 2.91
C ARG A 487 -3.71 -18.19 3.67
N ARG A 488 -3.43 -16.90 3.85
CA ARG A 488 -2.24 -16.46 4.61
C ARG A 488 -2.25 -16.95 6.06
N LEU A 489 -3.40 -17.03 6.72
CA LEU A 489 -3.55 -17.67 8.04
C LEU A 489 -3.13 -19.15 8.02
N LEU A 490 -3.53 -19.90 6.99
CA LEU A 490 -3.10 -21.29 6.82
C LEU A 490 -1.59 -21.38 6.50
N GLN A 491 -1.07 -20.50 5.64
CA GLN A 491 0.35 -20.45 5.25
C GLN A 491 1.24 -20.16 6.46
N ALA A 492 0.82 -19.22 7.33
CA ALA A 492 1.46 -18.93 8.60
C ALA A 492 1.54 -20.16 9.49
N ASN A 493 0.43 -20.88 9.67
CA ASN A 493 0.39 -22.06 10.52
C ASN A 493 1.24 -23.22 9.97
N VAL A 494 1.15 -23.53 8.67
CA VAL A 494 1.90 -24.64 8.05
C VAL A 494 3.41 -24.36 8.10
N THR A 495 3.83 -23.16 7.69
CA THR A 495 5.25 -22.76 7.71
C THR A 495 5.78 -22.72 9.14
N GLY A 496 5.04 -22.10 10.06
CA GLY A 496 5.44 -21.98 11.46
C GLY A 496 5.55 -23.34 12.14
N SER A 497 4.61 -24.25 11.88
CA SER A 497 4.62 -25.61 12.47
C SER A 497 5.82 -26.44 12.01
N PHE A 498 6.25 -26.28 10.76
CA PHE A 498 7.46 -26.92 10.26
C PHE A 498 8.71 -26.42 11.01
N ILE A 499 8.83 -25.10 11.19
CA ILE A 499 9.94 -24.48 11.94
C ILE A 499 9.93 -24.90 13.41
N ALA A 500 8.75 -24.95 14.03
CA ALA A 500 8.59 -25.35 15.43
C ALA A 500 9.11 -26.78 15.67
N GLN A 501 8.97 -27.69 14.69
CA GLN A 501 9.53 -29.05 14.79
C GLN A 501 11.06 -29.04 14.85
N ILE A 502 11.73 -28.13 14.13
CA ILE A 502 13.19 -27.96 14.22
C ILE A 502 13.59 -27.53 15.63
N LEU A 503 12.92 -26.49 16.15
CA LEU A 503 13.21 -25.94 17.48
C LEU A 503 12.82 -26.88 18.63
N ALA A 504 11.83 -27.75 18.43
CA ALA A 504 11.46 -28.78 19.40
C ALA A 504 12.55 -29.86 19.55
N LEU A 505 13.28 -30.17 18.48
CA LEU A 505 14.39 -31.13 18.50
C LEU A 505 15.71 -30.50 18.97
N ASP A 506 15.96 -29.24 18.60
CA ASP A 506 17.10 -28.46 19.09
C ASP A 506 16.68 -26.99 19.33
N PRO A 507 16.38 -26.60 20.58
CA PRO A 507 16.05 -25.22 20.92
C PRO A 507 17.16 -24.19 20.64
N ALA A 508 18.41 -24.65 20.45
CA ALA A 508 19.54 -23.82 20.07
C ALA A 508 19.82 -23.81 18.56
N ALA A 509 18.98 -24.50 17.76
CA ALA A 509 19.09 -24.50 16.31
C ALA A 509 19.03 -23.07 15.77
N ARG A 510 19.85 -22.81 14.76
CA ARG A 510 19.90 -21.54 14.05
C ARG A 510 18.94 -21.65 12.88
N VAL A 511 17.82 -20.96 12.95
CA VAL A 511 16.78 -20.97 11.90
C VAL A 511 16.54 -19.54 11.42
N ILE A 512 16.50 -19.36 10.10
CA ILE A 512 16.17 -18.10 9.42
C ILE A 512 15.01 -18.37 8.46
N ALA A 513 13.86 -17.74 8.68
CA ALA A 513 12.77 -17.70 7.72
C ALA A 513 12.73 -16.30 7.10
N ALA A 514 12.80 -16.20 5.78
CA ALA A 514 12.79 -14.90 5.10
C ALA A 514 12.09 -14.98 3.74
N GLY A 515 11.74 -13.81 3.20
CA GLY A 515 11.08 -13.65 1.91
C GLY A 515 9.84 -12.79 1.98
N ASP A 516 9.07 -12.83 0.90
CA ASP A 516 7.83 -12.06 0.76
C ASP A 516 6.66 -12.78 1.48
N PHE A 517 6.29 -12.31 2.66
CA PHE A 517 5.15 -12.83 3.41
C PHE A 517 3.82 -12.22 2.95
N ASN A 518 3.84 -11.21 2.08
CA ASN A 518 2.67 -10.49 1.59
C ASN A 518 1.74 -9.99 2.73
N GLU A 519 2.31 -9.69 3.88
CA GLU A 519 1.56 -9.32 5.07
C GLU A 519 2.38 -8.47 6.03
N PHE A 520 1.73 -7.60 6.79
CA PHE A 520 2.41 -6.68 7.70
C PHE A 520 2.71 -7.36 9.05
N ALA A 521 3.87 -7.08 9.65
CA ALA A 521 4.34 -7.75 10.88
C ALA A 521 3.33 -7.65 12.05
N PHE A 522 2.56 -6.56 12.09
CA PHE A 522 1.60 -6.28 13.17
C PHE A 522 0.20 -6.85 12.96
N VAL A 523 -0.10 -7.54 11.85
CA VAL A 523 -1.43 -8.13 11.63
C VAL A 523 -1.51 -9.63 11.95
N GLN A 524 -2.73 -10.17 11.96
CA GLN A 524 -3.00 -11.51 12.50
C GLN A 524 -2.15 -12.65 11.87
N PRO A 525 -1.99 -12.78 10.54
CA PRO A 525 -1.21 -13.89 10.00
C PRO A 525 0.26 -13.89 10.44
N MET A 526 0.88 -12.71 10.57
CA MET A 526 2.27 -12.61 11.03
C MET A 526 2.39 -12.81 12.56
N LYS A 527 1.42 -12.34 13.34
CA LYS A 527 1.31 -12.67 14.77
C LYS A 527 1.19 -14.19 15.00
N ASP A 528 0.36 -14.86 14.20
CA ASP A 528 0.20 -16.31 14.25
C ASP A 528 1.49 -17.03 13.84
N PHE A 529 2.13 -16.60 12.74
CA PHE A 529 3.40 -17.17 12.30
C PHE A 529 4.49 -17.07 13.37
N ALA A 530 4.69 -15.89 13.96
CA ALA A 530 5.67 -15.68 15.02
C ALA A 530 5.35 -16.57 16.24
N SER A 531 4.08 -16.64 16.65
CA SER A 531 3.65 -17.45 17.79
C SER A 531 3.82 -18.95 17.55
N VAL A 532 3.45 -19.45 16.37
CA VAL A 532 3.52 -20.88 16.04
C VAL A 532 4.96 -21.31 15.81
N SER A 533 5.74 -20.51 15.08
CA SER A 533 7.14 -20.84 14.76
C SER A 533 8.08 -20.70 15.95
N GLY A 534 7.78 -19.82 16.91
CA GLY A 534 8.69 -19.43 17.98
C GLY A 534 9.86 -18.57 17.50
N LEU A 535 9.82 -18.07 16.26
CA LEU A 535 10.81 -17.13 15.73
C LEU A 535 10.52 -15.71 16.20
N VAL A 536 11.56 -14.89 16.15
CA VAL A 536 11.54 -13.47 16.51
C VAL A 536 11.73 -12.65 15.22
N ASP A 537 10.89 -11.64 15.04
CA ASP A 537 11.04 -10.61 14.03
C ASP A 537 12.44 -9.95 14.15
N LEU A 538 13.21 -9.99 13.06
CA LEU A 538 14.58 -9.49 13.05
C LEU A 538 14.64 -7.97 13.20
N ASP A 539 13.64 -7.22 12.75
CA ASP A 539 13.59 -5.77 12.93
C ASP A 539 13.47 -5.39 14.39
N VAL A 540 12.70 -6.18 15.15
CA VAL A 540 12.64 -6.05 16.61
C VAL A 540 13.99 -6.42 17.25
N ALA A 541 14.60 -7.53 16.83
CA ALA A 541 15.88 -7.98 17.40
C ALA A 541 17.05 -7.02 17.09
N ALA A 542 17.08 -6.46 15.88
CA ALA A 542 18.08 -5.51 15.41
C ALA A 542 17.77 -4.06 15.83
N LYS A 543 16.57 -3.81 16.35
CA LYS A 543 16.08 -2.50 16.80
C LYS A 543 15.99 -1.48 15.67
N ILE A 544 15.51 -1.92 14.50
CA ILE A 544 15.19 -1.02 13.40
C ILE A 544 14.05 -0.10 13.84
N PRO A 545 14.17 1.23 13.68
CA PRO A 545 13.08 2.15 13.98
C PRO A 545 11.82 1.78 13.20
N LEU A 546 10.65 1.84 13.83
CA LEU A 546 9.37 1.47 13.21
C LEU A 546 9.12 2.16 11.86
N THR A 547 9.51 3.44 11.73
CA THR A 547 9.32 4.21 10.49
C THR A 547 10.28 3.80 9.37
N GLU A 548 11.36 3.08 9.67
CA GLU A 548 12.34 2.61 8.68
C GLU A 548 12.14 1.14 8.29
N ARG A 549 11.06 0.51 8.77
CA ARG A 549 10.67 -0.85 8.41
C ARG A 549 9.75 -0.81 7.20
N TYR A 550 10.34 -0.77 6.01
CA TYR A 550 9.59 -0.89 4.77
C TYR A 550 10.47 -1.47 3.68
N THR A 551 9.83 -2.27 2.83
CA THR A 551 10.44 -2.85 1.65
C THR A 551 9.62 -2.59 0.40
N TYR A 552 8.45 -1.98 0.53
CA TYR A 552 7.50 -1.81 -0.55
C TYR A 552 6.81 -0.44 -0.45
N ILE A 553 6.35 0.12 -1.57
CA ILE A 553 5.49 1.30 -1.56
C ILE A 553 4.20 1.02 -2.34
N PHE A 554 3.07 1.26 -1.69
CA PHE A 554 1.76 1.08 -2.32
C PHE A 554 0.72 2.00 -1.72
N ASP A 555 -0.10 2.56 -2.60
CA ASP A 555 -0.96 3.71 -2.34
C ASP A 555 -0.18 4.83 -1.63
N MET A 556 -0.62 5.23 -0.44
CA MET A 556 -0.04 6.29 0.37
C MET A 556 1.08 5.82 1.31
N ASN A 557 1.39 4.53 1.33
CA ASN A 557 2.19 3.92 2.39
C ASN A 557 3.52 3.37 1.88
N ALA A 558 4.58 3.62 2.66
CA ALA A 558 5.70 2.70 2.75
C ALA A 558 5.29 1.52 3.65
N GLN A 559 5.51 0.30 3.16
CA GLN A 559 4.97 -0.95 3.71
C GLN A 559 6.09 -1.99 3.84
N GLU A 560 5.95 -2.90 4.79
CA GLU A 560 6.84 -4.04 4.99
C GLU A 560 6.11 -5.32 4.57
N LEU A 561 6.53 -5.91 3.45
CA LEU A 561 6.00 -7.19 2.95
C LEU A 561 7.04 -8.31 3.00
N ASP A 562 8.31 -7.93 2.89
CA ASP A 562 9.45 -8.84 3.01
C ASP A 562 9.96 -8.79 4.45
N HIS A 563 10.07 -9.95 5.08
CA HIS A 563 10.45 -10.05 6.48
C HIS A 563 11.59 -11.04 6.66
N MET A 564 12.38 -10.86 7.71
CA MET A 564 13.27 -11.89 8.22
C MET A 564 12.92 -12.24 9.66
N TYR A 565 12.52 -13.49 9.90
CA TYR A 565 12.27 -14.04 11.23
C TYR A 565 13.37 -15.02 11.60
N VAL A 566 13.87 -14.95 12.83
CA VAL A 566 15.02 -15.73 13.26
C VAL A 566 14.80 -16.43 14.58
N SER A 567 15.44 -17.59 14.76
CA SER A 567 15.40 -18.35 16.01
C SER A 567 15.85 -17.49 17.20
N PRO A 568 15.36 -17.74 18.43
CA PRO A 568 15.81 -17.02 19.63
C PRO A 568 17.33 -17.01 19.81
N ALA A 569 18.01 -18.10 19.40
CA ALA A 569 19.45 -18.21 19.43
C ALA A 569 20.13 -17.12 18.56
N LEU A 570 19.61 -16.85 17.37
CA LEU A 570 20.08 -15.79 16.47
C LEU A 570 19.66 -14.40 16.98
N ALA A 571 18.40 -14.21 17.37
CA ALA A 571 17.92 -12.94 17.88
C ALA A 571 18.72 -12.45 19.10
N GLY A 572 19.08 -13.35 20.02
CA GLY A 572 19.86 -13.02 21.21
C GLY A 572 21.37 -12.82 20.99
N SER A 573 21.87 -13.04 19.78
CA SER A 573 23.30 -12.91 19.46
C SER A 573 23.69 -11.45 19.24
N ARG A 574 24.78 -11.00 19.88
CA ARG A 574 25.32 -9.64 19.65
C ARG A 574 25.87 -9.42 18.23
N ALA A 575 26.20 -10.51 17.54
CA ALA A 575 26.68 -10.48 16.15
C ALA A 575 25.54 -10.17 15.16
N THR A 576 24.29 -10.35 15.57
CA THR A 576 23.13 -10.11 14.71
C THR A 576 23.01 -8.63 14.37
N LYS A 577 22.94 -8.34 13.07
CA LYS A 577 22.71 -7.02 12.49
C LYS A 577 21.76 -7.18 11.31
N TYR A 578 21.02 -6.13 10.99
CA TYR A 578 20.07 -6.11 9.89
C TYR A 578 19.96 -4.70 9.32
N GLU A 579 19.80 -4.59 8.02
CA GLU A 579 19.64 -3.35 7.27
C GLU A 579 18.67 -3.58 6.10
N HIS A 580 17.64 -2.74 5.96
CA HIS A 580 16.88 -2.61 4.71
C HIS A 580 17.63 -1.66 3.77
N ILE A 581 17.67 -1.99 2.49
CA ILE A 581 18.40 -1.21 1.49
C ILE A 581 17.41 -0.67 0.45
N HIS A 582 17.02 0.59 0.60
CA HIS A 582 15.92 1.21 -0.13
C HIS A 582 16.21 1.59 -1.60
N VAL A 583 16.81 0.67 -2.37
CA VAL A 583 17.24 0.89 -3.78
C VAL A 583 16.07 1.04 -4.73
N ASN A 584 14.93 0.45 -4.39
CA ASN A 584 13.74 0.49 -5.21
C ASN A 584 12.78 1.55 -4.69
N THR A 585 12.42 1.62 -3.41
CA THR A 585 11.42 2.57 -2.87
C THR A 585 11.84 4.05 -2.88
N TRP A 586 13.13 4.35 -2.97
CA TRP A 586 13.62 5.74 -3.14
C TRP A 586 13.78 6.15 -4.61
N ALA A 587 13.77 5.18 -5.55
CA ALA A 587 13.96 5.46 -6.96
C ALA A 587 12.75 6.15 -7.61
N THR A 588 12.93 6.74 -8.79
CA THR A 588 11.82 7.11 -9.68
C THR A 588 11.16 5.85 -10.26
N ALA A 589 9.98 5.98 -10.87
CA ALA A 589 9.31 4.85 -11.53
C ALA A 589 10.18 4.14 -12.59
N SER A 590 10.97 4.88 -13.36
CA SER A 590 11.90 4.28 -14.35
C SER A 590 13.21 3.77 -13.74
N GLY A 591 13.50 4.17 -12.50
CA GLY A 591 14.72 3.81 -11.77
C GLY A 591 14.57 2.54 -10.94
N ALA A 592 13.35 2.23 -10.49
CA ALA A 592 13.05 1.00 -9.79
C ALA A 592 13.39 -0.22 -10.67
N VAL A 593 14.05 -1.20 -10.06
CA VAL A 593 14.52 -2.44 -10.69
C VAL A 593 13.63 -3.62 -10.33
N SER A 594 13.12 -3.60 -9.10
CA SER A 594 12.01 -4.39 -8.60
C SER A 594 11.06 -3.42 -7.88
N ASP A 595 9.84 -3.83 -7.61
CA ASP A 595 8.92 -3.16 -6.72
C ASP A 595 9.26 -3.35 -5.22
N HIS A 596 10.10 -4.32 -4.87
CA HIS A 596 10.55 -4.60 -3.50
C HIS A 596 12.00 -4.13 -3.24
N ASP A 597 12.28 -3.62 -2.05
CA ASP A 597 13.64 -3.38 -1.57
C ASP A 597 14.24 -4.65 -0.97
N PRO A 598 15.52 -4.94 -1.25
CA PRO A 598 16.26 -5.99 -0.57
C PRO A 598 16.65 -5.60 0.86
N SER A 599 16.92 -6.63 1.65
CA SER A 599 17.47 -6.49 3.01
C SER A 599 18.69 -7.38 3.22
N VAL A 600 19.59 -7.00 4.14
CA VAL A 600 20.80 -7.77 4.47
C VAL A 600 20.96 -7.92 5.97
N ALA A 601 21.21 -9.15 6.41
CA ALA A 601 21.55 -9.48 7.78
C ALA A 601 22.98 -9.99 7.91
N LEU A 602 23.57 -9.85 9.10
CA LEU A 602 24.82 -10.49 9.49
C LEU A 602 24.57 -11.40 10.68
N PHE A 603 25.00 -12.66 10.60
CA PHE A 603 24.78 -13.65 11.65
C PHE A 603 26.04 -14.39 12.08
N ASN A 604 26.01 -14.88 13.32
CA ASN A 604 26.83 -16.01 13.75
C ASN A 604 25.99 -17.28 13.75
N VAL A 605 26.26 -18.18 12.80
CA VAL A 605 25.55 -19.44 12.56
C VAL A 605 26.38 -20.67 12.91
N CYS A 606 27.54 -20.54 13.59
CA CYS A 606 28.44 -21.68 13.84
C CYS A 606 27.81 -22.87 14.58
N GLY A 607 26.72 -22.62 15.31
CA GLY A 607 26.16 -23.55 16.29
C GLY A 607 27.10 -23.72 17.49
N CYS A 608 26.56 -24.15 18.62
CA CYS A 608 27.34 -24.62 19.77
C CYS A 608 27.41 -26.14 19.77
#